data_AF-A0A1E3B5A9-F1
#
_entry.id   AF-A0A1E3B5A9-F1
#
_cell.length_a   1.000
_cell.length_b   1.000
_cell.length_c   1.000
_cell.angle_alpha   90.00
_cell.angle_beta   90.00
_cell.angle_gamma   90.00
#
_symmetry.space_group_name_H-M   'P 1'
#
loop_
_entity.id
_entity.type
_entity.pdbx_description
1 polymer ?
#
loop_
_entity_poly.entity_id
_entity_poly.type
_entity_poly.pdbx_seq_one_letter_code
_entity_poly.pdbx_strand_id
1 'polypeptide(L)'
;MASGQRQHHFSRNSLEEMSEWIKTVPNDGLILYYMTGNLERVLLTSPKALSDILVHKAYDFRKPDLINNWASRATLDIVGLAGMDHEFEALQNPNNKLNMMYRRFFNSDPDMIRITLLLGLFVVDLKYLQNLPVRRNKIAQESSEFIRSVARQIIHEKREKMEKN
;
A
#
# COMPACT_ATOMS: atom_id res chain seq x y z
N MET A 1 -1.98 -1.52 -29.44
CA MET A 1 -1.62 -0.09 -29.35
C MET A 1 -2.90 0.70 -29.59
N ALA A 2 -3.60 1.11 -28.53
CA ALA A 2 -4.84 1.87 -28.66
C ALA A 2 -4.48 3.35 -28.87
N SER A 3 -4.84 3.90 -30.03
CA SER A 3 -4.64 5.31 -30.36
C SER A 3 -5.63 6.18 -29.57
N GLY A 4 -5.29 6.53 -28.34
CA GLY A 4 -6.08 7.46 -27.54
C GLY A 4 -6.02 8.87 -28.14
N GLN A 5 -7.18 9.44 -28.48
CA GLN A 5 -7.30 10.85 -28.83
C GLN A 5 -6.84 11.70 -27.63
N ARG A 6 -5.74 12.46 -27.79
CA ARG A 6 -5.22 13.37 -26.77
C ARG A 6 -6.05 14.65 -26.77
N GLN A 7 -6.93 14.80 -25.79
CA GLN A 7 -7.60 16.08 -25.51
C GLN A 7 -7.11 16.60 -24.15
N HIS A 8 -6.60 17.84 -24.14
CA HIS A 8 -6.00 18.46 -22.95
C HIS A 8 -7.11 19.03 -22.04
N HIS A 9 -7.64 18.19 -21.14
CA HIS A 9 -8.62 18.62 -20.13
C HIS A 9 -7.94 18.77 -18.77
N PHE A 10 -7.96 19.99 -18.22
CA PHE A 10 -7.42 20.32 -16.90
C PHE A 10 -8.57 20.31 -15.89
N SER A 11 -8.61 19.33 -14.99
CA SER A 11 -9.66 19.25 -13.96
C SER A 11 -9.25 19.98 -12.68
N ARG A 12 -10.21 20.67 -12.05
CA ARG A 12 -10.08 21.18 -10.66
C ARG A 12 -10.59 20.19 -9.61
N ASN A 13 -10.78 18.92 -9.98
CA ASN A 13 -11.16 17.78 -9.14
C ASN A 13 -12.64 17.76 -8.69
N SER A 14 -13.61 18.14 -9.54
CA SER A 14 -15.03 17.88 -9.27
C SER A 14 -15.49 16.58 -9.96
N LEU A 15 -16.33 15.80 -9.28
CA LEU A 15 -16.89 14.57 -9.87
C LEU A 15 -17.91 14.91 -10.96
N GLU A 16 -18.53 16.08 -10.86
CA GLU A 16 -19.45 16.65 -11.82
C GLU A 16 -18.78 16.89 -13.18
N GLU A 17 -17.58 17.51 -13.21
CA GLU A 17 -16.79 17.69 -14.44
C GLU A 17 -16.50 16.34 -15.12
N MET A 18 -16.09 15.33 -14.35
CA MET A 18 -15.77 14.00 -14.88
C MET A 18 -17.02 13.32 -15.47
N SER A 19 -18.16 13.44 -14.78
CA SER A 19 -19.45 12.92 -15.24
C SER A 19 -19.91 13.59 -16.53
N GLU A 20 -19.69 14.90 -16.65
CA GLU A 20 -19.98 15.65 -17.86
C GLU A 20 -19.07 15.20 -19.01
N TRP A 21 -17.77 15.09 -18.80
CA TRP A 21 -16.81 14.63 -19.82
C TRP A 21 -17.11 13.24 -20.35
N ILE A 22 -17.55 12.32 -19.51
CA ILE A 22 -17.98 10.97 -19.93
C ILE A 22 -19.06 11.06 -21.02
N LYS A 23 -19.94 12.07 -20.94
CA LYS A 23 -21.07 12.27 -21.87
C LYS A 23 -20.70 13.14 -23.08
N THR A 24 -19.85 14.13 -22.88
CA THR A 24 -19.61 15.20 -23.88
C THR A 24 -18.34 15.02 -24.68
N VAL A 25 -17.30 14.41 -24.11
CA VAL A 25 -16.02 14.18 -24.78
C VAL A 25 -16.09 12.84 -25.50
N PRO A 26 -15.86 12.77 -26.82
CA PRO A 26 -15.77 11.50 -27.54
C PRO A 26 -14.73 10.58 -26.89
N ASN A 27 -15.15 9.38 -26.47
CA ASN A 27 -14.30 8.45 -25.75
C ASN A 27 -14.66 7.00 -26.10
N ASP A 28 -13.66 6.12 -26.09
CA ASP A 28 -13.82 4.66 -26.30
C ASP A 28 -13.48 3.93 -24.99
N GLY A 29 -14.18 4.29 -23.91
CA GLY A 29 -14.00 3.69 -22.59
C GLY A 29 -12.89 4.29 -21.72
N LEU A 30 -12.11 5.26 -22.24
CA LEU A 30 -11.03 5.96 -21.54
C LEU A 30 -10.97 7.44 -21.91
N ILE A 31 -10.66 8.30 -20.93
CA ILE A 31 -10.32 9.72 -21.14
C ILE A 31 -9.00 10.02 -20.42
N LEU A 32 -8.05 10.62 -21.14
CA LEU A 32 -6.82 11.16 -20.54
C LEU A 32 -7.07 12.59 -20.07
N TYR A 33 -6.67 12.91 -18.84
CA TYR A 33 -6.81 14.26 -18.30
C TYR A 33 -5.64 14.60 -17.37
N TYR A 34 -5.46 15.90 -17.11
CA TYR A 34 -4.39 16.41 -16.25
C TYR A 34 -4.99 17.05 -15.00
N MET A 35 -4.42 16.69 -13.86
CA MET A 35 -4.73 17.32 -12.58
C MET A 35 -3.80 18.52 -12.36
N THR A 36 -4.02 19.24 -11.26
CA THR A 36 -3.07 20.24 -10.76
C THR A 36 -1.65 19.67 -10.69
N GLY A 37 -0.66 20.44 -11.15
CA GLY A 37 0.73 19.99 -11.25
C GLY A 37 1.05 19.15 -12.48
N ASN A 38 0.23 19.21 -13.54
CA ASN A 38 0.40 18.46 -14.80
C ASN A 38 0.48 16.94 -14.58
N LEU A 39 -0.19 16.45 -13.54
CA LEU A 39 -0.25 15.03 -13.21
C LEU A 39 -1.26 14.34 -14.13
N GLU A 40 -0.74 13.56 -15.07
CA GLU A 40 -1.53 12.76 -16.01
C GLU A 40 -2.35 11.69 -15.28
N ARG A 41 -3.63 11.58 -15.61
CA ARG A 41 -4.59 10.61 -15.07
C ARG A 41 -5.47 10.07 -16.18
N VAL A 42 -5.93 8.83 -16.00
CA VAL A 42 -6.85 8.16 -16.92
C VAL A 42 -8.18 7.97 -16.20
N LEU A 43 -9.25 8.51 -16.77
CA LEU A 43 -10.62 8.30 -16.34
C LEU A 43 -11.20 7.10 -17.10
N LEU A 44 -11.72 6.13 -16.35
CA LEU A 44 -12.40 4.95 -16.90
C LEU A 44 -13.86 5.30 -17.14
N THR A 45 -14.32 5.21 -18.38
CA THR A 45 -15.67 5.65 -18.77
C THR A 45 -16.58 4.49 -19.17
N SER A 46 -16.09 3.25 -19.16
CA SER A 46 -16.88 2.05 -19.49
C SER A 46 -16.71 0.91 -18.48
N PRO A 47 -17.75 0.05 -18.29
CA PRO A 47 -17.64 -1.15 -17.46
C PRO A 47 -16.56 -2.13 -17.95
N LYS A 48 -16.36 -2.22 -19.27
CA LYS A 48 -15.31 -3.09 -19.84
C LYS A 48 -13.92 -2.64 -19.42
N ALA A 49 -13.61 -1.35 -19.52
CA ALA A 49 -12.34 -0.80 -19.07
C ALA A 49 -12.13 -1.00 -17.56
N LEU A 50 -13.20 -0.86 -16.77
CA LEU A 50 -13.18 -1.14 -15.33
C LEU A 50 -12.88 -2.63 -15.05
N SER A 51 -13.55 -3.55 -15.76
CA SER A 51 -13.34 -5.01 -15.63
C SER A 51 -11.91 -5.40 -15.99
N ASP A 52 -11.37 -4.83 -17.07
CA ASP A 52 -10.00 -5.08 -17.49
C ASP A 52 -9.00 -4.65 -16.41
N ILE A 53 -9.16 -3.46 -15.83
CA ILE A 53 -8.20 -2.91 -14.85
C ILE A 53 -8.38 -3.48 -13.45
N LEU A 54 -9.60 -3.80 -13.02
CA LEU A 54 -9.87 -4.26 -11.65
C LEU A 54 -9.89 -5.77 -11.52
N VAL A 55 -10.18 -6.52 -12.59
CA VAL A 55 -10.37 -7.98 -12.53
C VAL A 55 -9.37 -8.71 -13.42
N HIS A 56 -9.42 -8.50 -14.74
CA HIS A 56 -8.67 -9.36 -15.67
C HIS A 56 -7.16 -9.08 -15.68
N LYS A 57 -6.76 -7.84 -15.45
CA LYS A 57 -5.36 -7.39 -15.50
C LYS A 57 -4.99 -6.60 -14.25
N ALA A 58 -5.56 -6.97 -13.11
CA ALA A 58 -5.43 -6.20 -11.87
C ALA A 58 -3.97 -5.93 -11.46
N TYR A 59 -3.08 -6.88 -11.72
CA TYR A 59 -1.65 -6.81 -11.40
C TYR A 59 -0.82 -6.01 -12.42
N ASP A 60 -1.29 -5.87 -13.66
CA ASP A 60 -0.57 -5.10 -14.69
C ASP A 60 -0.64 -3.59 -14.41
N PHE A 61 -1.67 -3.16 -13.67
CA PHE A 61 -1.90 -1.77 -13.32
C PHE A 61 -1.57 -1.50 -11.86
N ARG A 62 -0.44 -0.82 -11.63
CA ARG A 62 -0.09 -0.30 -10.30
C ARG A 62 -1.21 0.58 -9.76
N LYS A 63 -1.78 0.19 -8.63
CA LYS A 63 -2.80 0.98 -7.94
C LYS A 63 -2.16 2.23 -7.33
N PRO A 64 -2.88 3.36 -7.28
CA PRO A 64 -2.44 4.56 -6.56
C PRO A 64 -2.04 4.25 -5.12
N ASP A 65 -0.99 4.92 -4.62
CA ASP A 65 -0.47 4.69 -3.27
C ASP A 65 -1.52 4.93 -2.18
N LEU A 66 -2.47 5.83 -2.41
CA LEU A 66 -3.60 6.05 -1.50
C LEU A 66 -4.41 4.76 -1.26
N ILE A 67 -4.71 4.03 -2.33
CA ILE A 67 -5.47 2.77 -2.28
C ILE A 67 -4.63 1.68 -1.61
N ASN A 68 -3.35 1.55 -1.97
CA ASN A 68 -2.45 0.58 -1.33
C ASN A 68 -2.32 0.82 0.18
N ASN A 69 -2.17 2.09 0.58
CA ASN A 69 -2.07 2.50 2.00
C ASN A 69 -3.36 2.28 2.79
N TRP A 70 -4.52 2.41 2.14
CA TRP A 70 -5.80 2.08 2.76
C TRP A 70 -5.98 0.56 2.86
N ALA A 71 -5.73 -0.17 1.77
CA ALA A 71 -5.87 -1.63 1.71
C ALA A 71 -4.95 -2.32 2.73
N SER A 72 -3.69 -1.88 2.86
CA SER A 72 -2.76 -2.41 3.86
C SER A 72 -3.29 -2.28 5.29
N ARG A 73 -4.01 -1.21 5.61
CA ARG A 73 -4.61 -1.01 6.94
C ARG A 73 -5.85 -1.86 7.13
N ALA A 74 -6.72 -1.93 6.11
CA ALA A 74 -7.88 -2.79 6.12
C ALA A 74 -7.47 -4.25 6.37
N THR A 75 -6.43 -4.72 5.67
CA THR A 75 -5.89 -6.07 5.87
C THR A 75 -5.38 -6.27 7.29
N LEU A 76 -4.66 -5.29 7.85
CA LEU A 76 -4.16 -5.37 9.22
C LEU A 76 -5.32 -5.51 10.22
N ASP A 77 -6.37 -4.69 10.10
CA ASP A 77 -7.55 -4.75 10.97
C ASP A 77 -8.34 -6.05 10.82
N ILE A 78 -8.52 -6.54 9.58
CA ILE A 78 -9.21 -7.82 9.33
C ILE A 78 -8.45 -8.98 9.97
N VAL A 79 -7.12 -9.03 9.82
CA VAL A 79 -6.28 -10.08 10.42
C VAL A 79 -6.28 -9.96 11.95
N GLY A 80 -6.27 -8.75 12.49
CA GLY A 80 -6.41 -8.52 13.94
C GLY A 80 -7.73 -9.07 14.47
N LEU A 81 -8.84 -8.66 13.87
CA LEU A 81 -10.16 -9.05 14.33
C LEU A 81 -10.40 -10.55 14.13
N ALA A 82 -10.20 -11.08 12.92
CA ALA A 82 -10.50 -12.47 12.61
C ALA A 82 -9.47 -13.47 13.17
N GLY A 83 -8.19 -13.11 13.15
CA GLY A 83 -7.09 -14.00 13.55
C GLY A 83 -6.73 -13.89 15.03
N MET A 84 -6.96 -12.73 15.65
CA MET A 84 -6.48 -12.43 16.99
C MET A 84 -7.59 -12.00 17.96
N ASP A 85 -8.83 -11.85 17.50
CA ASP A 85 -9.94 -11.30 18.28
C ASP A 85 -9.58 -9.93 18.90
N HIS A 86 -8.86 -9.12 18.13
CA HIS A 86 -8.30 -7.84 18.59
C HIS A 86 -8.40 -6.76 17.53
N GLU A 87 -8.95 -5.60 17.91
CA GLU A 87 -9.14 -4.46 17.02
C GLU A 87 -7.90 -3.56 17.02
N PHE A 88 -7.21 -3.46 15.88
CA PHE A 88 -6.01 -2.61 15.76
C PHE A 88 -6.32 -1.16 15.39
N GLU A 89 -7.54 -0.88 14.94
CA GLU A 89 -8.01 0.45 14.51
C GLU A 89 -7.07 1.13 13.50
N ALA A 90 -6.35 0.38 12.67
CA ALA A 90 -5.41 0.94 11.70
C ALA A 90 -6.13 1.83 10.69
N LEU A 91 -7.34 1.46 10.26
CA LEU A 91 -8.19 2.26 9.37
C LEU A 91 -8.55 3.62 9.97
N GLN A 92 -9.00 3.63 11.22
CA GLN A 92 -9.46 4.84 11.94
C GLN A 92 -8.27 5.71 12.35
N ASN A 93 -7.20 5.08 12.82
CA ASN A 93 -5.99 5.70 13.35
C ASN A 93 -4.77 5.36 12.46
N PRO A 94 -4.63 5.97 11.25
CA PRO A 94 -3.52 5.70 10.32
C PRO A 94 -2.12 5.86 10.92
N ASN A 95 -1.97 6.68 11.96
CA ASN A 95 -0.69 6.97 12.59
C ASN A 95 -0.51 6.20 13.91
N ASN A 96 -1.33 5.17 14.18
CA ASN A 96 -1.11 4.34 15.34
C ASN A 96 0.25 3.62 15.24
N LYS A 97 0.87 3.37 16.40
CA LYS A 97 2.25 2.88 16.47
C LYS A 97 2.41 1.53 15.76
N LEU A 98 1.42 0.65 15.85
CA LEU A 98 1.45 -0.67 15.19
C LEU A 98 1.50 -0.56 13.68
N ASN A 99 0.59 0.21 13.09
CA ASN A 99 0.56 0.45 11.66
C ASN A 99 1.83 1.16 11.17
N MET A 100 2.37 2.13 11.94
CA MET A 100 3.64 2.77 11.59
C MET A 100 4.81 1.79 11.59
N MET A 101 4.96 0.94 12.62
CA MET A 101 6.04 -0.05 12.69
C MET A 101 5.89 -1.14 11.63
N TYR A 102 4.66 -1.53 11.31
CA TYR A 102 4.32 -2.43 10.22
C TYR A 102 4.73 -1.84 8.87
N ARG A 103 4.29 -0.62 8.54
CA ARG A 103 4.66 0.06 7.29
C ARG A 103 6.14 0.28 7.18
N ARG A 104 6.83 0.65 8.26
CA ARG A 104 8.28 0.86 8.26
C ARG A 104 9.03 -0.44 7.91
N PHE A 105 8.51 -1.59 8.33
CA PHE A 105 9.06 -2.89 7.96
C PHE A 105 8.88 -3.18 6.46
N PHE A 106 7.67 -3.01 5.92
CA PHE A 106 7.36 -3.36 4.52
C PHE A 106 7.77 -2.30 3.48
N ASN A 107 7.81 -1.01 3.83
CA ASN A 107 8.24 0.09 2.94
C ASN A 107 9.75 0.34 3.01
N SER A 108 10.54 -0.70 3.30
CA SER A 108 12.00 -0.61 3.26
C SER A 108 12.47 -0.29 1.83
N ASP A 109 13.26 0.77 1.67
CA ASP A 109 13.73 1.31 0.39
C ASP A 109 14.34 0.20 -0.52
N PRO A 110 13.67 -0.18 -1.62
CA PRO A 110 14.11 -1.27 -2.49
C PRO A 110 15.51 -1.07 -3.07
N ASP A 111 15.95 0.17 -3.27
CA ASP A 111 17.25 0.47 -3.85
C ASP A 111 18.36 0.27 -2.81
N MET A 112 18.10 0.62 -1.55
CA MET A 112 19.00 0.30 -0.44
C MET A 112 19.13 -1.22 -0.21
N ILE A 113 18.05 -1.99 -0.41
CA ILE A 113 18.09 -3.47 -0.36
C ILE A 113 19.01 -4.00 -1.45
N ARG A 114 18.85 -3.51 -2.68
CA ARG A 114 19.66 -3.92 -3.84
C ARG A 114 21.13 -3.56 -3.66
N ILE A 115 21.44 -2.33 -3.23
CA ILE A 115 22.82 -1.90 -2.97
C ILE A 115 23.45 -2.77 -1.87
N THR A 116 22.73 -3.03 -0.78
CA THR A 116 23.24 -3.90 0.31
C THR A 116 23.50 -5.32 -0.18
N LEU A 117 22.61 -5.90 -1.01
CA LEU A 117 22.81 -7.23 -1.61
C LEU A 117 23.99 -7.25 -2.58
N LEU A 118 24.14 -6.21 -3.41
CA LEU A 118 25.26 -6.09 -4.35
C LEU A 118 26.60 -5.94 -3.64
N LEU A 119 26.68 -5.12 -2.59
CA LEU A 119 27.87 -5.03 -1.73
C LEU A 119 28.16 -6.37 -1.04
N GLY A 120 27.12 -7.11 -0.68
CA GLY A 120 27.19 -8.47 -0.16
C GLY A 120 27.77 -9.52 -1.10
N LEU A 121 27.65 -9.34 -2.42
CA LEU A 121 28.27 -10.24 -3.40
C LEU A 121 29.80 -10.11 -3.40
N PHE A 122 30.34 -8.96 -3.00
CA PHE A 122 31.80 -8.72 -2.90
C PHE A 122 32.36 -9.05 -1.51
N VAL A 123 31.53 -9.03 -0.46
CA VAL A 123 31.91 -9.41 0.91
C VAL A 123 31.41 -10.82 1.18
N VAL A 124 32.31 -11.80 1.02
CA VAL A 124 32.11 -13.25 0.85
C VAL A 124 31.28 -13.99 1.93
N ASP A 125 30.73 -13.33 2.96
CA ASP A 125 29.83 -13.99 3.92
C ASP A 125 28.61 -13.12 4.27
N LEU A 126 27.41 -13.64 3.97
CA LEU A 126 26.11 -13.01 4.25
C LEU A 126 25.93 -12.68 5.74
N LYS A 127 26.64 -13.39 6.63
CA LYS A 127 26.67 -13.14 8.08
C LYS A 127 27.23 -11.75 8.44
N TYR A 128 28.23 -11.26 7.70
CA TYR A 128 28.79 -9.93 7.99
C TYR A 128 27.83 -8.81 7.62
N LEU A 129 27.02 -8.98 6.57
CA LEU A 129 25.99 -7.99 6.21
C LEU A 129 24.89 -7.85 7.27
N GLN A 130 24.53 -8.95 7.94
CA GLN A 130 23.52 -8.93 9.00
C GLN A 130 24.04 -8.29 10.30
N ASN A 131 25.36 -8.27 10.52
CA ASN A 131 26.00 -7.69 11.69
C ASN A 131 26.48 -6.24 11.48
N LEU A 132 26.44 -5.73 10.24
CA LEU A 132 26.73 -4.32 9.98
C LEU A 132 25.64 -3.45 10.64
N PRO A 133 26.02 -2.36 11.34
CA PRO A 133 25.08 -1.41 11.95
C PRO A 133 24.43 -0.52 10.88
N VAL A 134 23.78 -1.15 9.89
CA VAL A 134 22.99 -0.47 8.88
C VAL A 134 21.67 -0.06 9.53
N ARG A 135 21.21 1.17 9.24
CA ARG A 135 19.93 1.69 9.73
C ARG A 135 18.78 0.69 9.54
N ARG A 136 18.81 -0.10 8.47
CA ARG A 136 17.85 -1.16 8.17
C ARG A 136 17.77 -2.25 9.24
N ASN A 137 18.91 -2.75 9.74
CA ASN A 137 18.92 -3.84 10.73
C ASN A 137 18.31 -3.36 12.05
N LYS A 138 18.66 -2.14 12.47
CA LYS A 138 18.07 -1.51 13.67
C LYS A 138 16.56 -1.32 13.52
N ILE A 139 16.10 -0.84 12.37
CA ILE A 139 14.67 -0.64 12.08
C ILE A 139 13.92 -1.96 12.09
N ALA A 140 14.45 -2.97 11.41
CA ALA A 140 13.85 -4.30 11.37
C ALA A 140 13.77 -4.92 12.76
N GLN A 141 14.80 -4.73 13.59
CA GLN A 141 14.82 -5.19 14.97
C GLN A 141 13.78 -4.45 15.84
N GLU A 142 13.78 -3.11 15.83
CA GLU A 142 12.82 -2.29 16.59
C GLU A 142 11.36 -2.63 16.20
N SER A 143 11.06 -2.75 14.91
CA SER A 143 9.73 -3.13 14.42
C SER A 143 9.35 -4.54 14.85
N SER A 144 10.27 -5.49 14.75
CA SER A 144 10.02 -6.88 15.13
C SER A 144 9.78 -7.03 16.63
N GLU A 145 10.59 -6.37 17.46
CA GLU A 145 10.44 -6.36 18.92
C GLU A 145 9.08 -5.80 19.33
N PHE A 146 8.66 -4.69 18.73
CA PHE A 146 7.35 -4.09 19.01
C PHE A 146 6.17 -4.96 18.53
N ILE A 147 6.23 -5.49 17.32
CA ILE A 147 5.17 -6.38 16.81
C ILE A 147 5.05 -7.63 17.69
N ARG A 148 6.18 -8.19 18.12
CA ARG A 148 6.21 -9.33 19.06
C ARG A 148 5.62 -8.97 20.42
N SER A 149 5.87 -7.77 20.94
CA SER A 149 5.29 -7.36 22.22
C SER A 149 3.77 -7.24 22.15
N VAL A 150 3.23 -6.69 21.06
CA VAL A 150 1.77 -6.62 20.84
C VAL A 150 1.17 -8.02 20.74
N ALA A 151 1.78 -8.92 19.95
CA ALA A 151 1.32 -10.30 19.84
C ALA A 151 1.31 -11.03 21.21
N ARG A 152 2.35 -10.82 22.03
CA ARG A 152 2.42 -11.38 23.39
C ARG A 152 1.33 -10.83 24.30
N GLN A 153 1.09 -9.53 24.24
CA GLN A 153 0.03 -8.89 25.02
C GLN A 153 -1.34 -9.49 24.68
N ILE A 154 -1.66 -9.63 23.40
CA ILE A 154 -2.93 -10.23 22.94
C ILE A 154 -3.08 -11.66 23.45
N ILE A 155 -2.02 -12.48 23.36
CA ILE A 155 -2.05 -13.87 23.86
C ILE A 155 -2.31 -13.88 25.38
N HIS A 156 -1.69 -12.94 26.11
CA HIS A 156 -1.86 -12.85 27.55
C HIS A 156 -3.29 -12.46 27.92
N GLU A 157 -3.82 -11.40 27.32
CA GLU A 157 -5.21 -10.95 27.51
C GLU A 157 -6.21 -12.07 27.18
N LYS A 158 -5.95 -12.83 26.12
CA LYS A 158 -6.79 -13.98 25.74
C LYS A 158 -6.74 -15.09 26.78
N ARG A 159 -5.58 -15.39 27.36
CA ARG A 159 -5.46 -16.38 28.45
C ARG A 159 -6.21 -15.94 29.70
N GLU A 160 -6.09 -14.69 30.11
CA GLU A 160 -6.79 -14.16 31.28
C GLU A 160 -8.32 -14.20 31.12
N LYS A 161 -8.83 -13.88 29.91
CA LYS A 161 -10.26 -14.00 29.61
C LYS A 161 -10.76 -15.44 29.68
N MET A 162 -9.94 -16.42 29.32
CA MET A 162 -10.29 -17.85 29.41
C MET A 162 -10.23 -18.37 30.85
N GLU A 163 -9.37 -17.82 31.71
CA GLU A 163 -9.26 -18.22 33.13
C GLU A 163 -10.38 -17.62 34.01
N LYS A 164 -11.01 -16.53 33.57
CA LYS A 164 -12.11 -15.85 34.27
C LYS A 164 -13.51 -16.36 33.89
N ASN A 165 -13.61 -17.29 32.93
CA ASN A 165 -14.85 -17.96 32.49
C ASN A 165 -14.85 -19.43 32.93
#